data_AF-A0A7C0UR41-F1
#
_entry.id   AF-A0A7C0UR41-F1
#
_cell.length_a   1.000
_cell.length_b   1.000
_cell.length_c   1.000
_cell.angle_alpha   90.00
_cell.angle_beta   90.00
_cell.angle_gamma   90.00
#
_symmetry.space_group_name_H-M   'P 1'
#
loop_
_entity.id
_entity.type
_entity.pdbx_description
1 polymer ?
#
loop_
_entity_poly.entity_id
_entity_poly.type
_entity_poly.pdbx_seq_one_letter_code
_entity_poly.pdbx_strand_id
1 'polypeptide(L)'
;MKTVGIIGGMGPEATLDLFYKIIKNTPAKKDQEHIHLIIDNYPQIPDRTQFILGKGENPLPYLLRSANLLENAGVDAICMPCNTAHFFVDDIRK
;
A
#
# COMPACT_ATOMS: atom_id res chain seq x y z
N MET A 1 -8.81 -17.06 -6.48
CA MET A 1 -8.93 -15.94 -5.51
C MET A 1 -8.20 -14.75 -6.11
N LYS A 2 -8.67 -13.53 -5.86
CA LYS A 2 -7.92 -12.32 -6.24
C LYS A 2 -6.73 -12.12 -5.33
N THR A 3 -5.58 -11.73 -5.87
CA THR A 3 -4.38 -11.32 -5.13
C THR A 3 -4.50 -9.84 -4.78
N VAL A 4 -4.20 -9.48 -3.53
CA VAL A 4 -4.29 -8.09 -3.06
C VAL A 4 -2.87 -7.54 -2.81
N GLY A 5 -2.59 -6.36 -3.34
CA GLY A 5 -1.38 -5.59 -3.11
C GLY A 5 -1.56 -4.55 -2.00
N ILE A 6 -0.52 -4.32 -1.20
CA ILE A 6 -0.47 -3.21 -0.24
C ILE A 6 0.73 -2.33 -0.57
N ILE A 7 0.48 -1.06 -0.93
CA ILE A 7 1.53 -0.02 -0.95
C ILE A 7 1.64 0.50 0.48
N GLY A 8 2.64 0.01 1.21
CA GLY A 8 2.88 0.27 2.62
C GLY A 8 4.03 1.26 2.89
N GLY A 9 4.60 1.20 4.09
CA GLY A 9 5.74 2.03 4.50
C GLY A 9 5.38 3.42 5.01
N MET A 10 4.09 3.78 5.09
CA MET A 10 3.63 5.16 5.33
C MET A 10 2.69 5.33 6.54
N GLY A 11 3.00 4.81 7.74
CA GLY A 11 4.26 4.20 8.17
C GLY A 11 4.30 2.67 8.15
N PRO A 12 5.45 2.05 8.48
CA PRO A 12 5.58 0.60 8.55
C PRO A 12 4.62 -0.06 9.55
N GLU A 13 4.40 0.57 10.71
CA GLU A 13 3.48 0.05 11.72
C GLU A 13 2.02 0.04 11.25
N ALA A 14 1.59 1.05 10.49
CA ALA A 14 0.27 1.08 9.87
C ALA A 14 0.11 -0.03 8.82
N THR A 15 1.21 -0.38 8.14
CA THR A 15 1.24 -1.49 7.16
C THR A 15 1.06 -2.83 7.87
N LEU A 16 1.79 -3.04 8.97
CA LEU A 16 1.66 -4.22 9.82
C LEU A 16 0.23 -4.34 10.39
N ASP A 17 -0.31 -3.25 10.91
CA ASP A 17 -1.66 -3.22 11.49
C ASP A 17 -2.75 -3.53 10.44
N LEU A 18 -2.63 -3.00 9.22
CA LEU A 18 -3.54 -3.37 8.13
C LEU A 18 -3.43 -4.86 7.80
N PHE A 19 -2.22 -5.40 7.66
CA PHE A 19 -2.02 -6.83 7.41
C PHE A 19 -2.64 -7.69 8.51
N TYR A 20 -2.40 -7.34 9.77
CA TYR A 20 -2.99 -8.03 10.93
C TYR A 20 -4.52 -7.99 10.89
N LYS A 21 -5.11 -6.83 10.59
CA LYS A 21 -6.57 -6.69 10.45
C LYS A 21 -7.13 -7.53 9.31
N ILE A 22 -6.44 -7.63 8.17
CA ILE A 22 -6.87 -8.51 7.07
C ILE A 22 -6.88 -9.97 7.53
N ILE A 23 -5.82 -10.44 8.19
CA ILE A 23 -5.77 -11.82 8.73
C ILE A 23 -6.94 -12.04 9.70
N LYS A 24 -7.14 -11.15 10.67
CA LYS A 24 -8.17 -11.30 11.71
C LYS A 24 -9.61 -11.26 11.19
N ASN A 25 -9.84 -10.53 10.09
CA ASN A 25 -11.17 -10.38 9.50
C ASN A 25 -11.40 -11.32 8.30
N THR A 26 -10.42 -12.17 7.94
CA THR A 26 -10.62 -13.20 6.92
C THR A 26 -11.26 -14.44 7.58
N PRO A 27 -12.46 -14.86 7.16
CA PRO A 27 -13.09 -16.06 7.70
C PRO A 27 -12.42 -17.32 7.14
N ALA A 28 -11.28 -17.69 7.73
CA ALA A 28 -10.48 -18.85 7.35
C ALA A 28 -10.40 -19.85 8.52
N LYS A 29 -10.44 -21.14 8.20
CA LYS A 29 -10.28 -22.28 9.13
C LYS A 29 -8.92 -22.95 8.99
N LYS A 30 -8.18 -22.63 7.93
CA LYS A 30 -6.82 -23.11 7.61
C LYS A 30 -6.09 -22.08 6.76
N ASP A 31 -4.76 -22.19 6.71
CA ASP A 31 -3.90 -21.21 6.04
C ASP A 31 -4.28 -20.97 4.57
N GLN A 32 -4.64 -22.02 3.83
CA GLN A 32 -4.95 -21.94 2.40
C GLN A 32 -6.24 -21.18 2.08
N GLU A 33 -7.04 -20.83 3.10
CA GLU A 33 -8.26 -20.03 2.95
C GLU A 33 -8.00 -18.52 3.12
N HIS A 34 -6.78 -18.13 3.51
CA HIS A 34 -6.41 -16.71 3.61
C HIS A 34 -6.23 -16.04 2.26
N ILE A 35 -6.39 -14.71 2.24
CA ILE A 35 -6.17 -13.88 1.06
C ILE A 35 -4.67 -13.91 0.70
N HIS A 36 -4.36 -14.19 -0.57
CA HIS A 36 -3.02 -14.03 -1.10
C HIS A 36 -2.66 -12.53 -1.17
N LEU A 37 -1.64 -12.13 -0.44
CA LEU A 37 -1.23 -10.74 -0.27
C LEU A 37 0.22 -10.53 -0.71
N ILE A 38 0.49 -9.44 -1.43
CA ILE A 38 1.83 -8.94 -1.70
C ILE A 38 1.94 -7.55 -1.08
N ILE A 39 2.95 -7.33 -0.23
CA ILE A 39 3.13 -6.08 0.50
C ILE A 39 4.44 -5.45 0.05
N ASP A 40 4.36 -4.26 -0.55
CA ASP A 40 5.53 -3.40 -0.74
C ASP A 40 5.59 -2.41 0.41
N ASN A 41 6.35 -2.75 1.45
CA ASN A 41 6.60 -1.86 2.57
C ASN A 41 7.81 -0.98 2.26
N TYR A 42 7.58 0.23 1.74
CA TYR A 42 8.63 1.14 1.25
C TYR A 42 8.73 2.43 2.09
N PRO A 43 9.47 2.45 3.22
CA PRO A 43 9.47 3.57 4.15
C PRO A 43 10.25 4.80 3.68
N GLN A 44 11.04 4.66 2.60
CA GLN A 44 11.77 5.77 2.01
C GLN A 44 10.88 6.66 1.12
N ILE A 45 9.59 6.35 0.96
CA ILE A 45 8.63 7.28 0.36
C ILE A 45 8.66 8.59 1.17
N PRO A 46 9.00 9.74 0.55
CA PRO A 46 9.04 11.04 1.22
C PRO A 46 7.78 11.39 2.01
N ASP A 47 7.89 12.33 2.96
CA ASP A 47 6.74 12.75 3.78
C ASP A 47 5.66 13.44 2.95
N ARG A 48 4.46 12.83 2.93
CA ARG A 48 3.32 13.31 2.15
C ARG A 48 2.84 14.68 2.61
N THR A 49 2.82 14.91 3.93
CA THR A 49 2.33 16.17 4.50
C THR A 49 3.27 17.33 4.18
N GLN A 50 4.59 17.14 4.30
CA GLN A 50 5.58 18.14 3.96
C GLN A 50 5.50 18.53 2.48
N PHE A 51 5.33 17.56 1.58
CA PHE A 51 5.14 17.85 0.16
C PHE A 51 3.85 18.64 -0.11
N ILE A 52 2.71 18.20 0.45
CA ILE A 52 1.42 18.90 0.30
C ILE A 52 1.49 20.34 0.82
N LEU A 53 2.30 20.60 1.86
CA LEU A 53 2.54 21.93 2.40
C LEU A 53 3.64 22.73 1.65
N GLY A 54 4.18 22.21 0.55
CA GLY A 54 5.19 22.87 -0.29
C GLY A 54 6.61 22.91 0.30
N LYS A 55 6.92 22.02 1.25
CA LYS A 55 8.19 22.02 2.00
C LYS A 55 9.03 20.76 1.82
N GLY A 56 8.45 19.71 1.21
CA GLY A 56 9.03 18.38 1.10
C GLY A 56 9.33 17.95 -0.32
N GLU A 57 10.08 16.86 -0.43
CA GLU A 57 10.31 16.14 -1.69
C GLU A 57 9.02 15.47 -2.19
N ASN A 58 8.86 15.35 -3.50
CA ASN A 58 7.68 14.72 -4.12
C ASN A 58 7.63 13.20 -3.85
N PRO A 59 6.60 12.68 -3.15
CA PRO A 59 6.47 11.24 -2.90
C PRO A 59 5.90 10.47 -4.11
N LEU A 60 5.29 11.14 -5.08
CA LEU A 60 4.60 10.49 -6.21
C LEU A 60 5.48 9.52 -7.01
N PRO A 61 6.74 9.82 -7.37
CA PRO A 61 7.59 8.87 -8.09
C PRO A 61 7.82 7.56 -7.32
N TYR A 62 7.86 7.62 -5.99
CA TYR A 62 8.04 6.46 -5.13
C TYR A 62 6.74 5.64 -5.03
N LEU A 63 5.61 6.33 -4.88
CA LEU A 63 4.27 5.70 -4.90
C LEU A 63 4.01 4.97 -6.22
N LEU A 64 4.35 5.59 -7.35
CA LEU A 64 4.23 4.97 -8.68
C LEU A 64 5.15 3.77 -8.83
N ARG A 65 6.37 3.83 -8.29
CA ARG A 65 7.27 2.66 -8.28
C ARG A 65 6.65 1.48 -7.54
N SER A 66 6.09 1.71 -6.35
CA SER A 66 5.39 0.68 -5.57
C SER A 66 4.17 0.13 -6.31
N ALA A 67 3.35 1.01 -6.91
CA ALA A 67 2.18 0.59 -7.70
C ALA A 67 2.58 -0.30 -8.89
N ASN A 68 3.57 0.13 -9.67
CA ASN A 68 4.11 -0.63 -10.81
C ASN A 68 4.72 -1.97 -10.36
N LEU A 69 5.42 -2.00 -9.21
CA LEU A 69 5.97 -3.23 -8.67
C LEU A 69 4.87 -4.25 -8.37
N LEU A 70 3.79 -3.80 -7.73
CA LEU A 70 2.66 -4.67 -7.39
C LEU A 70 1.87 -5.10 -8.64
N GLU A 71 1.65 -4.20 -9.60
CA GLU A 71 1.01 -4.53 -10.87
C GLU A 71 1.80 -5.62 -11.62
N ASN A 72 3.13 -5.46 -11.73
CA ASN A 72 4.00 -6.46 -12.35
C ASN A 72 4.06 -7.78 -11.56
N ALA A 73 3.78 -7.75 -10.25
CA ALA A 73 3.64 -8.95 -9.42
C ALA A 73 2.28 -9.65 -9.59
N GLY A 74 1.38 -9.12 -10.42
CA GLY A 74 0.09 -9.72 -10.75
C GLY A 74 -0.99 -9.55 -9.69
N VAL A 75 -0.97 -8.45 -8.94
CA VAL A 75 -2.05 -8.15 -7.98
C VAL A 75 -3.31 -7.67 -8.72
N ASP A 76 -4.49 -8.07 -8.24
CA ASP A 76 -5.78 -7.70 -8.83
C ASP A 76 -6.38 -6.41 -8.23
N ALA A 77 -5.90 -6.00 -7.06
CA ALA A 77 -6.35 -4.81 -6.35
C ALA A 77 -5.25 -4.29 -5.43
N ILE A 78 -5.18 -2.97 -5.22
CA ILE A 78 -4.20 -2.33 -4.33
C ILE A 78 -4.93 -1.58 -3.21
N CYS A 79 -4.40 -1.64 -1.99
CA CYS A 79 -4.78 -0.76 -0.88
C CYS A 79 -3.56 -0.02 -0.30
N MET A 80 -3.83 1.12 0.35
CA MET A 80 -2.82 2.01 0.95
C MET A 80 -3.22 2.40 2.37
N PRO A 81 -2.57 1.89 3.44
CA PRO A 81 -2.84 2.28 4.83
C PRO A 81 -2.25 3.66 5.17
N CYS A 82 -2.56 4.69 4.38
CA CYS A 82 -2.07 6.05 4.61
C CYS A 82 -3.07 7.09 4.06
N ASN A 83 -3.68 7.88 4.95
CA ASN A 83 -4.67 8.89 4.56
C ASN A 83 -4.07 9.96 3.63
N THR A 84 -2.91 10.52 3.97
CA THR A 84 -2.31 11.61 3.18
C THR A 84 -1.79 11.16 1.83
N ALA A 85 -1.43 9.88 1.66
CA ALA A 85 -1.04 9.33 0.36
C ALA A 85 -2.22 9.28 -0.64
N HIS A 86 -3.48 9.27 -0.18
CA HIS A 86 -4.64 9.32 -1.06
C HIS A 86 -4.78 10.64 -1.81
N PHE A 87 -4.04 11.69 -1.42
CA PHE A 87 -3.91 12.90 -2.24
C PHE A 87 -3.46 12.59 -3.68
N PHE A 88 -2.68 11.50 -3.87
CA PHE A 88 -2.12 11.08 -5.15
C PHE A 88 -2.91 9.95 -5.83
N VAL A 89 -4.10 9.59 -5.32
CA VAL A 89 -4.81 8.38 -5.78
C VAL A 89 -5.17 8.43 -7.27
N ASP A 90 -5.53 9.61 -7.78
CA ASP A 90 -5.87 9.79 -9.19
C ASP A 90 -4.63 9.72 -10.10
N ASP A 91 -3.45 10.10 -9.60
CA ASP A 91 -2.20 9.93 -10.34
C ASP A 91 -1.73 8.48 -10.35
N ILE A 92 -1.98 7.72 -9.28
CA ILE A 92 -1.66 6.30 -9.18
C ILE A 92 -2.58 5.44 -10.07
N ARG A 93 -3.81 5.89 -10.33
CA ARG A 93 -4.81 5.16 -11.13
C ARG A 93 -4.68 5.36 -12.64
N LYS A 94 -3.84 6.29 -13.09
CA LYS A 94 -3.59 6.56 -14.51
C LYS A 94 -2.67 5.51 -15.09
#